data_AF-A0A660MF69-F1
#
_entry.id   AF-A0A660MF69-F1
#
_cell.length_a   1.000
_cell.length_b   1.000
_cell.length_c   1.000
_cell.angle_alpha   90.00
_cell.angle_beta   90.00
_cell.angle_gamma   90.00
#
_symmetry.space_group_name_H-M   'P 1'
#
loop_
_entity.id
_entity.type
_entity.pdbx_description
1 polymer ?
#
loop_
_entity_poly.entity_id
_entity_poly.type
_entity_poly.pdbx_seq_one_letter_code
_entity_poly.pdbx_strand_id
1 'polypeptide(L)'
;MKKNLFPLLLLAASTTFAKDAETAETPEQIVQKLYRVYQEENATENGASFEDYASDEIKALFAKDEQLAGGEMGCIDYDFIIQGQDYDAASIKRTLKIKTLDKNTVAATFKNFDEPTTVTYQFDCTTGKCQITDLLEPGGENKSPRSFKKSLADCLADVEKNGAAQ
;
A
#
# COMPACT_ATOMS: atom_id res chain seq x y z
N MET A 1 -62.04 49.70 6.14
CA MET A 1 -61.47 48.37 5.85
C MET A 1 -59.95 48.47 6.01
N LYS A 2 -59.37 47.98 7.10
CA LYS A 2 -57.92 47.98 7.35
C LYS A 2 -57.39 46.57 7.11
N LYS A 3 -56.53 46.40 6.10
CA LYS A 3 -55.83 45.13 5.80
C LYS A 3 -54.57 45.08 6.67
N ASN A 4 -54.50 44.13 7.60
CA ASN A 4 -53.29 43.84 8.36
C ASN A 4 -52.40 42.91 7.52
N LEU A 5 -51.19 43.37 7.21
CA LEU A 5 -50.15 42.61 6.53
C LEU A 5 -49.31 41.91 7.62
N PHE A 6 -49.34 40.58 7.68
CA PHE A 6 -48.42 39.80 8.51
C PHE A 6 -47.13 39.52 7.70
N PRO A 7 -45.93 39.78 8.24
CA PRO A 7 -44.70 39.35 7.59
C PRO A 7 -44.42 37.88 7.91
N LEU A 8 -44.27 37.08 6.86
CA LEU A 8 -43.86 35.67 6.94
C LEU A 8 -42.35 35.63 7.21
N LEU A 9 -41.95 35.16 8.40
CA LEU A 9 -40.55 34.96 8.77
C LEU A 9 -40.05 33.65 8.11
N LEU A 10 -39.25 33.77 7.03
CA LEU A 10 -38.57 32.63 6.41
C LEU A 10 -37.37 32.23 7.29
N LEU A 11 -37.51 31.12 8.01
CA LEU A 11 -36.43 30.47 8.74
C LEU A 11 -35.57 29.67 7.73
N ALA A 12 -34.46 30.24 7.28
CA ALA A 12 -33.47 29.52 6.48
C ALA A 12 -32.69 28.55 7.39
N ALA A 13 -33.10 27.28 7.41
CA ALA A 13 -32.33 26.21 8.03
C ALA A 13 -31.11 25.91 7.16
N SER A 14 -29.98 26.56 7.43
CA SER A 14 -28.69 26.21 6.84
C SER A 14 -28.21 24.88 7.43
N THR A 15 -28.46 23.78 6.72
CA THR A 15 -27.85 22.48 7.01
C THR A 15 -26.37 22.55 6.64
N THR A 16 -25.51 22.82 7.63
CA THR A 16 -24.08 22.58 7.50
C THR A 16 -23.88 21.07 7.49
N PHE A 17 -23.70 20.48 6.30
CA PHE A 17 -23.14 19.15 6.20
C PHE A 17 -21.70 19.25 6.72
N ALA A 18 -21.47 18.80 7.95
CA ALA A 18 -20.13 18.47 8.40
C ALA A 18 -19.63 17.39 7.43
N LYS A 19 -18.72 17.76 6.53
CA LYS A 19 -17.97 16.79 5.76
C LYS A 19 -17.13 16.07 6.79
N ASP A 20 -17.51 14.85 7.16
CA ASP A 20 -16.68 14.00 8.01
C ASP A 20 -15.31 13.98 7.35
N ALA A 21 -14.34 14.64 7.99
CA ALA A 21 -12.96 14.53 7.60
C ALA A 21 -12.59 13.10 7.97
N GLU A 22 -12.68 12.19 7.00
CA GLU A 22 -12.20 10.82 7.15
C GLU A 22 -10.76 10.91 7.66
N THR A 23 -10.56 10.44 8.89
CA THR A 23 -9.25 10.52 9.55
C THR A 23 -8.26 9.80 8.67
N ALA A 24 -7.24 10.52 8.19
CA ALA A 24 -6.21 9.94 7.36
C ALA A 24 -5.57 8.75 8.07
N GLU A 25 -5.47 7.64 7.34
CA GLU A 25 -4.93 6.40 7.86
C GLU A 25 -3.45 6.54 8.21
N THR A 26 -3.06 5.99 9.35
CA THR A 26 -1.64 5.95 9.74
C THR A 26 -0.88 4.92 8.90
N PRO A 27 0.44 5.07 8.75
CA PRO A 27 1.30 4.06 8.13
C PRO A 27 1.07 2.65 8.68
N GLU A 28 0.90 2.52 10.00
CA GLU A 28 0.67 1.21 10.65
C GLU A 28 -0.67 0.59 10.25
N GLN A 29 -1.74 1.40 10.18
CA GLN A 29 -3.07 0.95 9.74
C GLN A 29 -3.05 0.49 8.28
N ILE A 30 -2.32 1.20 7.42
CA ILE A 30 -2.14 0.83 6.01
C ILE A 30 -1.46 -0.54 5.92
N VAL A 31 -0.33 -0.74 6.60
CA VAL A 31 0.37 -2.05 6.58
C VAL A 31 -0.53 -3.16 7.14
N GLN A 32 -1.30 -2.89 8.20
CA GLN A 32 -2.29 -3.85 8.73
C GLN A 32 -3.33 -4.26 7.68
N LYS A 33 -3.85 -3.31 6.89
CA LYS A 33 -4.81 -3.59 5.82
C LYS A 33 -4.20 -4.42 4.68
N LEU A 34 -2.97 -4.12 4.28
CA LEU A 34 -2.26 -4.91 3.27
C LEU A 34 -2.14 -6.37 3.71
N TYR A 35 -1.75 -6.62 4.97
CA TYR A 35 -1.59 -7.98 5.46
C TYR A 35 -2.91 -8.72 5.76
N ARG A 36 -4.08 -8.06 5.76
CA ARG A 36 -5.36 -8.76 5.94
C ARG A 36 -5.64 -9.74 4.79
N VAL A 37 -5.21 -9.40 3.58
CA VAL A 37 -5.37 -10.24 2.37
C VAL A 37 -4.75 -11.63 2.56
N TYR A 38 -3.69 -11.73 3.36
CA TYR A 38 -2.92 -12.97 3.54
C TYR A 38 -3.30 -13.76 4.80
N GLN A 39 -4.34 -13.36 5.54
CA GLN A 39 -4.70 -13.98 6.82
C GLN A 39 -6.01 -14.78 6.80
N GLU A 40 -6.80 -14.69 5.72
CA GLU A 40 -8.09 -15.36 5.61
C GLU A 40 -8.26 -15.98 4.21
N GLU A 41 -8.97 -17.11 4.12
CA GLU A 41 -9.22 -17.79 2.84
C GLU A 41 -10.12 -16.97 1.88
N ASN A 42 -10.83 -15.94 2.38
CA ASN A 42 -11.72 -15.06 1.61
C ASN A 42 -11.43 -13.56 1.83
N ALA A 43 -10.16 -13.20 2.03
CA ALA A 43 -9.76 -11.87 2.51
C ALA A 43 -9.98 -10.69 1.54
N THR A 44 -10.48 -10.94 0.33
CA THR A 44 -10.64 -9.92 -0.72
C THR A 44 -11.68 -8.85 -0.38
N GLU A 45 -12.61 -9.10 0.54
CA GLU A 45 -13.64 -8.12 0.93
C GLU A 45 -13.14 -7.06 1.93
N ASN A 46 -12.05 -7.31 2.66
CA ASN A 46 -11.60 -6.45 3.77
C ASN A 46 -10.10 -6.07 3.71
N GLY A 47 -9.36 -6.59 2.73
CA GLY A 47 -7.99 -6.19 2.46
C GLY A 47 -7.91 -4.94 1.57
N ALA A 48 -6.70 -4.42 1.40
CA ALA A 48 -6.44 -3.33 0.48
C ALA A 48 -5.34 -3.72 -0.52
N SER A 49 -5.39 -3.15 -1.72
CA SER A 49 -4.31 -3.29 -2.70
C SER A 49 -3.15 -2.38 -2.32
N PHE A 50 -1.93 -2.80 -2.64
CA PHE A 50 -0.74 -1.99 -2.41
C PHE A 50 -0.76 -0.69 -3.23
N GLU A 51 -1.25 -0.77 -4.46
CA GLU A 51 -1.40 0.35 -5.40
C GLU A 51 -2.32 1.45 -4.86
N ASP A 52 -3.30 1.14 -4.00
CA ASP A 52 -4.17 2.15 -3.37
C ASP A 52 -3.39 3.15 -2.51
N TYR A 53 -2.25 2.69 -1.97
CA TYR A 53 -1.36 3.45 -1.09
C TYR A 53 0.00 3.76 -1.71
N ALA A 54 0.36 3.20 -2.86
CA ALA A 54 1.63 3.48 -3.52
C ALA A 54 1.75 4.96 -3.95
N SER A 55 2.97 5.50 -3.87
CA SER A 55 3.31 6.79 -4.46
C SER A 55 3.17 6.76 -5.99
N ASP A 56 3.05 7.94 -6.59
CA ASP A 56 2.95 8.06 -8.05
C ASP A 56 4.20 7.50 -8.76
N GLU A 57 5.37 7.60 -8.12
CA GLU A 57 6.61 7.01 -8.63
C GLU A 57 6.53 5.48 -8.74
N ILE A 58 6.06 4.79 -7.69
CA ILE A 58 5.95 3.33 -7.73
C ILE A 58 4.88 2.90 -8.73
N LYS A 59 3.74 3.61 -8.78
CA LYS A 59 2.68 3.35 -9.77
C LYS A 59 3.19 3.47 -11.21
N ALA A 60 4.03 4.48 -11.48
CA ALA A 60 4.64 4.63 -12.79
C ALA A 60 5.59 3.46 -13.13
N LEU A 61 6.28 2.89 -12.15
CA LEU A 61 7.11 1.70 -12.35
C LEU A 61 6.25 0.46 -12.64
N PHE A 62 5.15 0.24 -11.93
CA PHE A 62 4.23 -0.87 -12.23
C PHE A 62 3.61 -0.76 -13.61
N ALA A 63 3.13 0.43 -13.99
CA ALA A 63 2.58 0.66 -15.32
C ALA A 63 3.63 0.42 -16.42
N LYS A 64 4.88 0.79 -16.16
CA LYS A 64 5.99 0.55 -17.09
C LYS A 64 6.35 -0.94 -17.18
N ASP A 65 6.33 -1.66 -16.07
CA ASP A 65 6.56 -3.10 -16.03
C ASP A 65 5.52 -3.85 -16.86
N GLU A 66 4.24 -3.58 -16.62
CA GLU A 66 3.13 -4.14 -17.40
C GLU A 66 3.26 -3.84 -18.89
N GLN A 67 3.62 -2.60 -19.24
CA GLN A 67 3.82 -2.20 -20.63
C GLN A 67 4.97 -2.97 -21.30
N LEU A 68 6.11 -3.11 -20.63
CA LEU A 68 7.29 -3.80 -21.19
C LEU A 68 7.10 -5.31 -21.24
N ALA A 69 6.39 -5.88 -20.27
CA ALA A 69 6.08 -7.30 -20.22
C ALA A 69 5.16 -7.74 -21.36
N GLY A 70 4.30 -6.85 -21.87
CA GLY A 70 3.50 -7.12 -23.07
C GLY A 70 2.53 -8.30 -22.93
N GLY A 71 2.09 -8.59 -21.70
CA GLY A 71 1.26 -9.75 -21.37
C GLY A 71 2.04 -11.01 -20.97
N GLU A 72 3.37 -10.95 -20.99
CA GLU A 72 4.24 -11.94 -20.34
C GLU A 72 4.57 -11.53 -18.89
N MET A 73 5.48 -12.26 -18.26
CA MET A 73 5.99 -11.92 -16.92
C MET A 73 6.97 -10.75 -17.01
N GLY A 74 6.76 -9.73 -16.18
CA GLY A 74 7.64 -8.56 -16.07
C GLY A 74 8.83 -8.78 -15.15
N CYS A 75 9.38 -7.69 -14.64
CA CYS A 75 10.44 -7.65 -13.63
C CYS A 75 9.98 -8.16 -12.26
N ILE A 76 8.68 -8.24 -12.03
CA ILE A 76 8.10 -8.74 -10.78
C ILE A 76 7.54 -10.14 -11.06
N ASP A 77 8.25 -11.16 -10.56
CA ASP A 77 7.85 -12.55 -10.71
C ASP A 77 7.41 -13.19 -9.38
N TYR A 78 7.19 -12.40 -8.33
CA TYR A 78 6.76 -12.84 -6.99
C TYR A 78 5.87 -11.80 -6.30
N ASP A 79 5.17 -12.21 -5.24
CA ASP A 79 4.47 -11.28 -4.37
C ASP A 79 5.47 -10.64 -3.38
N PHE A 80 5.80 -9.38 -3.63
CA PHE A 80 6.76 -8.61 -2.84
C PHE A 80 6.25 -8.19 -1.46
N ILE A 81 4.97 -8.38 -1.12
CA ILE A 81 4.44 -8.13 0.24
C ILE A 81 4.73 -9.32 1.16
N ILE A 82 4.58 -10.54 0.63
CA ILE A 82 4.85 -11.79 1.37
C ILE A 82 6.19 -12.43 1.04
N GLN A 83 6.92 -11.87 0.07
CA GLN A 83 8.25 -12.27 -0.38
C GLN A 83 8.28 -13.73 -0.89
N GLY A 84 7.38 -14.06 -1.82
CA GLY A 84 7.27 -15.42 -2.36
C GLY A 84 6.15 -15.61 -3.39
N GLN A 85 6.07 -16.81 -3.95
CA GLN A 85 5.03 -17.20 -4.91
C GLN A 85 3.77 -17.73 -4.25
N ASP A 86 3.96 -18.49 -3.18
CA ASP A 86 2.90 -19.09 -2.38
C ASP A 86 2.98 -18.57 -0.95
N TYR A 87 1.89 -18.73 -0.20
CA TYR A 87 1.87 -18.36 1.21
C TYR A 87 1.14 -19.35 2.12
N ASP A 88 1.58 -19.43 3.37
CA ASP A 88 0.86 -20.09 4.47
C ASP A 88 0.12 -19.03 5.30
N ALA A 89 -1.18 -18.88 5.04
CA ALA A 89 -2.04 -17.92 5.73
C ALA A 89 -2.06 -18.12 7.26
N ALA A 90 -2.04 -19.37 7.73
CA ALA A 90 -2.06 -19.68 9.16
C ALA A 90 -0.72 -19.30 9.82
N SER A 91 0.41 -19.53 9.13
CA SER A 91 1.74 -19.11 9.59
C SER A 91 1.84 -17.59 9.66
N ILE A 92 1.44 -16.87 8.59
CA ILE A 92 1.44 -15.40 8.54
C ILE A 92 0.56 -14.85 9.66
N LYS A 93 -0.70 -15.29 9.75
CA LYS A 93 -1.65 -14.83 10.79
C LYS A 93 -1.12 -15.00 12.20
N ARG A 94 -0.48 -16.13 12.49
CA ARG A 94 0.05 -16.44 13.83
C ARG A 94 1.30 -15.65 14.18
N THR A 95 2.11 -15.27 13.19
CA THR A 95 3.46 -14.75 13.42
C THR A 95 3.64 -13.28 13.07
N LEU A 96 2.72 -12.70 12.31
CA LEU A 96 2.77 -11.30 11.89
C LEU A 96 2.85 -10.36 13.08
N LYS A 97 3.86 -9.50 13.05
CA LYS A 97 4.07 -8.39 13.95
C LYS A 97 4.30 -7.16 13.10
N ILE A 98 3.45 -6.16 13.28
CA ILE A 98 3.59 -4.86 12.64
C ILE A 98 4.07 -3.88 13.70
N LYS A 99 5.12 -3.12 13.38
CA LYS A 99 5.74 -2.18 14.31
C LYS A 99 6.11 -0.89 13.60
N THR A 100 5.57 0.23 14.08
CA THR A 100 6.08 1.56 13.74
C THR A 100 7.51 1.72 14.27
N LEU A 101 8.46 2.00 13.38
CA LEU A 101 9.87 2.23 13.71
C LEU A 101 10.15 3.71 13.95
N ASP A 102 9.58 4.56 13.11
CA ASP A 102 9.60 6.01 13.21
C ASP A 102 8.35 6.60 12.54
N LYS A 103 8.28 7.94 12.39
CA LYS A 103 7.13 8.64 11.82
C LYS A 103 6.74 8.15 10.42
N ASN A 104 7.71 7.71 9.62
CA ASN A 104 7.57 7.41 8.20
C ASN A 104 7.91 5.95 7.88
N THR A 105 8.19 5.12 8.89
CA THR A 105 8.70 3.76 8.68
C THR A 105 7.94 2.74 9.51
N VAL A 106 7.45 1.67 8.88
CA VAL A 106 6.76 0.56 9.54
C VAL A 106 7.37 -0.76 9.09
N ALA A 107 7.71 -1.64 10.03
CA ALA A 107 8.18 -2.99 9.73
C ALA A 107 7.06 -4.01 9.95
N ALA A 108 6.90 -4.93 9.00
CA ALA A 108 6.13 -6.16 9.14
C ALA A 108 7.08 -7.35 9.23
N THR A 109 7.07 -8.06 10.35
CA THR A 109 7.84 -9.28 10.57
C THR A 109 6.89 -10.46 10.71
N PHE A 110 7.08 -11.51 9.93
CA PHE A 110 6.23 -12.69 9.92
C PHE A 110 7.05 -13.91 9.49
N LYS A 111 6.43 -15.08 9.52
CA LYS A 111 6.91 -16.26 8.81
C LYS A 111 5.95 -16.54 7.66
N ASN A 112 6.52 -16.71 6.47
CA ASN A 112 5.81 -17.36 5.38
C ASN A 112 6.32 -18.80 5.29
N PHE A 113 5.44 -19.78 5.48
CA PHE A 113 5.84 -21.15 5.83
C PHE A 113 6.83 -21.15 7.01
N ASP A 114 8.05 -21.67 6.82
CA ASP A 114 9.12 -21.72 7.81
C ASP A 114 10.14 -20.56 7.68
N GLU A 115 10.01 -19.72 6.65
CA GLU A 115 10.97 -18.65 6.34
C GLU A 115 10.64 -17.35 7.10
N PRO A 116 11.52 -16.90 8.03
CA PRO A 116 11.36 -15.62 8.70
C PRO A 116 11.58 -14.47 7.73
N THR A 117 10.58 -13.60 7.59
CA THR A 117 10.58 -12.48 6.66
C THR A 117 10.39 -11.17 7.41
N THR A 118 11.07 -10.12 6.97
CA THR A 118 10.81 -8.75 7.40
C THR A 118 10.76 -7.83 6.19
N VAL A 119 9.64 -7.13 6.05
CA VAL A 119 9.42 -6.12 5.03
C VAL A 119 9.29 -4.78 5.73
N THR A 120 10.05 -3.77 5.30
CA THR A 120 10.00 -2.42 5.90
C THR A 120 9.44 -1.42 4.91
N TYR A 121 8.29 -0.85 5.23
CA TYR A 121 7.57 0.12 4.42
C TYR A 121 8.04 1.54 4.77
N GLN A 122 8.33 2.32 3.75
CA GLN A 122 8.62 3.75 3.88
C GLN A 122 7.45 4.57 3.37
N PHE A 123 7.14 5.66 4.07
CA PHE A 123 5.97 6.49 3.83
C PHE A 123 6.31 7.98 3.68
N ASP A 124 5.53 8.67 2.88
CA ASP A 124 5.35 10.13 2.93
C ASP A 124 3.89 10.44 3.30
N CYS A 125 3.70 11.20 4.38
CA CYS A 125 2.39 11.63 4.87
C CYS A 125 2.23 13.16 4.88
N THR A 126 3.11 13.89 4.20
CA THR A 126 3.16 15.37 4.26
C THR A 126 1.92 16.06 3.68
N THR A 127 1.24 15.42 2.73
CA THR A 127 0.03 15.95 2.07
C THR A 127 -1.27 15.61 2.80
N GLY A 128 -1.19 14.98 3.97
CA GLY A 128 -2.34 14.53 4.75
C GLY A 128 -2.90 13.17 4.33
N LYS A 129 -2.42 12.57 3.24
CA LYS A 129 -2.61 11.14 2.93
C LYS A 129 -1.26 10.45 2.93
N CYS A 130 -1.12 9.36 3.67
CA CYS A 130 0.10 8.58 3.67
C CYS A 130 0.22 7.75 2.38
N GLN A 131 1.37 7.82 1.73
CA GLN A 131 1.71 7.04 0.55
C GLN A 131 2.97 6.23 0.81
N ILE A 132 3.00 4.97 0.35
CA ILE A 132 4.18 4.12 0.38
C ILE A 132 5.16 4.61 -0.70
N THR A 133 6.33 5.06 -0.28
CA THR A 133 7.37 5.61 -1.16
C THR A 133 8.45 4.61 -1.52
N ASP A 134 8.56 3.54 -0.71
CA ASP A 134 9.41 2.38 -0.97
C ASP A 134 9.02 1.21 -0.04
N LEU A 135 9.50 0.02 -0.39
CA LEU A 135 9.45 -1.19 0.41
C LEU A 135 10.87 -1.76 0.45
N LEU A 136 11.39 -1.99 1.66
CA LEU A 136 12.68 -2.63 1.85
C LEU A 136 12.48 -4.11 2.14
N GLU A 137 13.00 -4.91 1.23
CA GLU A 137 12.94 -6.37 1.23
C GLU A 137 14.08 -6.94 2.06
N PRO A 138 13.95 -8.17 2.58
CA PRO A 138 15.08 -8.89 3.16
C PRO A 138 16.25 -8.90 2.17
N GLY A 139 17.43 -8.52 2.65
CA GLY A 139 18.65 -8.73 1.89
C GLY A 139 18.87 -10.22 1.66
N GLY A 140 19.45 -10.59 0.51
CA GLY A 140 20.02 -11.92 0.31
C GLY A 140 21.21 -12.18 1.24
N GLU A 141 22.18 -13.00 0.82
CA GLU A 141 23.31 -13.45 1.66
C GLU A 141 24.08 -12.31 2.38
N ASN A 142 24.06 -11.09 1.82
CA ASN A 142 24.74 -9.90 2.34
C ASN A 142 23.96 -9.11 3.42
N LYS A 143 22.79 -9.60 3.86
CA LYS A 143 21.99 -9.16 5.03
C LYS A 143 21.48 -7.71 5.07
N SER A 144 21.84 -6.86 4.10
CA SER A 144 21.32 -5.49 4.04
C SER A 144 19.99 -5.46 3.30
N PRO A 145 18.95 -4.82 3.84
CA PRO A 145 17.67 -4.68 3.15
C PRO A 145 17.85 -4.03 1.77
N ARG A 146 17.08 -4.49 0.78
CA ARG A 146 17.12 -3.97 -0.59
C ARG A 146 15.87 -3.14 -0.87
N SER A 147 16.02 -2.02 -1.56
CA SER A 147 14.89 -1.21 -2.02
C SER A 147 14.19 -1.89 -3.18
N PHE A 148 12.91 -2.22 -3.00
CA PHE A 148 12.05 -2.74 -4.04
C PHE A 148 11.93 -1.75 -5.19
N LYS A 149 11.65 -0.47 -4.89
CA LYS A 149 11.51 0.58 -5.90
C LYS A 149 12.76 0.68 -6.78
N LYS A 150 13.95 0.63 -6.15
CA LYS A 150 15.21 0.67 -6.89
C LYS A 150 15.42 -0.59 -7.72
N SER A 151 15.20 -1.77 -7.16
CA SER A 151 15.36 -3.04 -7.88
C SER A 151 14.47 -3.11 -9.12
N LEU A 152 13.20 -2.71 -8.98
CA LEU A 152 12.25 -2.64 -10.09
C LEU A 152 12.72 -1.63 -11.16
N ALA A 153 13.11 -0.42 -10.76
CA ALA A 153 13.61 0.58 -11.70
C ALA A 153 14.88 0.11 -12.44
N ASP A 154 15.81 -0.55 -11.74
CA ASP A 154 17.04 -1.07 -12.32
C ASP A 154 16.74 -2.21 -13.32
N CYS A 155 15.83 -3.13 -12.99
CA CYS A 155 15.39 -4.18 -13.91
C CYS A 155 14.75 -3.59 -15.16
N LEU A 156 13.80 -2.66 -15.02
CA LEU A 156 13.12 -2.04 -16.16
C LEU A 156 14.10 -1.33 -17.10
N ALA A 157 15.12 -0.67 -16.54
CA ALA A 157 16.18 -0.06 -17.35
C ALA A 157 17.02 -1.10 -18.11
N ASP A 158 17.22 -2.29 -17.54
CA ASP A 158 17.89 -3.41 -18.23
C ASP A 158 17.03 -3.99 -19.35
N VAL A 159 15.72 -4.20 -19.10
CA VAL A 159 14.76 -4.66 -20.12
C VAL A 159 14.74 -3.72 -21.32
N GLU A 160 14.68 -2.41 -21.09
CA GLU A 160 14.70 -1.42 -22.17
C GLU A 160 15.99 -1.46 -23.00
N LYS A 161 17.10 -1.83 -22.37
CA LYS A 161 18.42 -1.87 -23.02
C LYS A 161 18.69 -3.19 -23.74
N ASN A 162 18.25 -4.31 -23.16
CA ASN A 162 18.67 -5.66 -23.57
C ASN A 162 17.50 -6.53 -24.09
N GLY A 163 16.26 -6.11 -23.89
CA GLY A 163 15.07 -6.73 -24.50
C GLY A 163 14.39 -7.85 -23.70
N ALA A 164 14.88 -8.20 -22.51
CA ALA A 164 14.23 -9.18 -21.62
C ALA A 164 14.57 -8.89 -20.15
N ALA A 165 13.66 -9.21 -19.24
CA ALA A 165 13.93 -9.25 -17.81
C ALA A 165 14.83 -10.46 -17.51
N GLN A 166 15.83 -10.27 -16.64
CA GLN A 166 16.76 -11.33 -16.19
C GLN A 166 16.25 -12.04 -14.94
#